data_AF-A0A4S2ATP7-F1
#
_entry.id   AF-A0A4S2ATP7-F1
#
_cell.length_a   1.000
_cell.length_b   1.000
_cell.length_c   1.000
_cell.angle_alpha   90.00
_cell.angle_beta   90.00
_cell.angle_gamma   90.00
#
_symmetry.space_group_name_H-M   'P 1'
#
loop_
_entity.id
_entity.type
_entity.pdbx_description
1 polymer ?
#
loop_
_entity_poly.entity_id
_entity_poly.type
_entity_poly.pdbx_seq_one_letter_code
_entity_poly.pdbx_strand_id
1 'polypeptide(L)'
;MKPNITSRDKDFIEACQSVLSHCSCDSRPCMRAIVASAITSPAPSYYVSPDYAFRIMSSYLNHGKLPSRRLAREMWLEIASKVTRLRRENPSMPLIKAVTEVTANEHASRFFISDGYALRLLQRRNRSSRLALKPNLLSWHDGGNPFRRSPRHIRHTRQSD
;
A
#
# COMPACT_ATOMS: atom_id res chain seq x y z
N MET A 1 0.56 -8.43 15.47
CA MET A 1 -0.78 -8.52 14.85
C MET A 1 -0.64 -8.10 13.38
N LYS A 2 -1.17 -8.88 12.43
CA LYS A 2 -1.02 -8.62 10.98
C LYS A 2 -2.15 -7.67 10.51
N PRO A 3 -1.88 -6.74 9.57
CA PRO A 3 -2.94 -5.90 9.00
C PRO A 3 -4.06 -6.76 8.39
N ASN A 4 -5.27 -6.22 8.25
CA ASN A 4 -6.34 -6.90 7.53
C ASN A 4 -6.07 -6.85 6.02
N ILE A 5 -5.13 -7.69 5.60
CA ILE A 5 -4.58 -7.73 4.24
C ILE A 5 -5.70 -8.04 3.24
N THR A 6 -6.63 -8.94 3.59
CA THR A 6 -7.70 -9.36 2.67
C THR A 6 -8.65 -8.23 2.31
N SER A 7 -9.13 -7.45 3.30
CA SER A 7 -9.99 -6.29 3.04
C SER A 7 -9.27 -5.21 2.25
N ARG A 8 -8.03 -4.88 2.63
CA ARG A 8 -7.20 -3.91 1.90
C ARG A 8 -6.99 -4.30 0.45
N ASP A 9 -6.66 -5.55 0.22
CA ASP A 9 -6.38 -6.07 -1.12
C ASP A 9 -7.64 -6.04 -1.99
N LYS A 10 -8.83 -6.31 -1.40
CA LYS A 10 -10.11 -6.17 -2.08
C LYS A 10 -10.38 -4.71 -2.48
N ASP A 11 -10.34 -3.79 -1.54
CA ASP A 11 -10.62 -2.37 -1.78
C ASP A 11 -9.63 -1.77 -2.80
N PHE A 12 -8.36 -2.19 -2.74
CA PHE A 12 -7.36 -1.76 -3.71
C PHE A 12 -7.66 -2.27 -5.12
N ILE A 13 -8.15 -3.50 -5.27
CA ILE A 13 -8.57 -4.04 -6.56
C ILE A 13 -9.80 -3.29 -7.09
N GLU A 14 -10.75 -2.93 -6.23
CA GLU A 14 -11.91 -2.10 -6.60
C GLU A 14 -11.46 -0.70 -7.05
N ALA A 15 -10.50 -0.08 -6.38
CA ALA A 15 -9.90 1.17 -6.81
C ALA A 15 -9.23 1.04 -8.19
N CYS A 16 -8.51 -0.05 -8.45
CA CYS A 16 -7.93 -0.32 -9.78
C CYS A 16 -9.01 -0.47 -10.87
N GLN A 17 -10.13 -1.11 -10.55
CA GLN A 17 -11.25 -1.26 -11.48
C GLN A 17 -11.92 0.08 -11.78
N SER A 18 -12.07 0.93 -10.76
CA SER A 18 -12.57 2.30 -10.93
C SER A 18 -11.64 3.11 -11.85
N VAL A 19 -10.32 3.06 -11.65
CA VAL A 19 -9.38 3.73 -12.56
C VAL A 19 -9.56 3.26 -14.00
N LEU A 20 -9.75 1.95 -14.21
CA LEU A 20 -9.95 1.39 -15.55
C LEU A 20 -11.28 1.84 -16.18
N SER A 21 -12.37 1.92 -15.41
CA SER A 21 -13.68 2.33 -15.93
C SER A 21 -13.74 3.80 -16.33
N HIS A 22 -12.90 4.65 -15.74
CA HIS A 22 -12.81 6.08 -16.06
C HIS A 22 -11.86 6.39 -17.22
N CYS A 23 -11.16 5.39 -17.77
CA CYS A 23 -10.31 5.58 -18.94
C CYS A 23 -11.12 5.53 -20.24
N SER A 24 -10.88 6.50 -21.12
CA SER A 24 -11.50 6.59 -22.45
C SER A 24 -11.21 5.34 -23.29
N CYS A 25 -12.14 4.98 -24.19
CA CYS A 25 -12.00 3.80 -25.05
C CYS A 25 -10.74 3.83 -25.94
N ASP A 26 -10.24 5.03 -26.26
CA ASP A 26 -9.12 5.24 -27.17
C ASP A 26 -7.73 5.01 -26.54
N SER A 27 -7.64 4.85 -25.22
CA SER A 27 -6.35 4.60 -24.55
C SER A 27 -6.53 3.79 -23.28
N ARG A 28 -6.25 2.49 -23.35
CA ARG A 28 -6.20 1.64 -22.14
C ARG A 28 -4.86 1.86 -21.43
N PRO A 29 -4.85 2.34 -20.18
CA PRO A 29 -3.61 2.53 -19.44
C PRO A 29 -2.93 1.19 -19.15
N CYS A 30 -1.59 1.16 -19.19
CA CYS A 30 -0.84 -0.01 -18.78
C CYS A 30 -1.05 -0.32 -17.28
N MET A 31 -0.80 -1.56 -16.86
CA MET A 31 -0.98 -1.97 -15.44
C MET A 31 -0.23 -1.07 -14.46
N ARG A 32 0.95 -0.55 -14.83
CA ARG A 32 1.73 0.36 -13.98
C ARG A 32 1.01 1.69 -13.76
N ALA A 33 0.41 2.25 -14.80
CA ALA A 33 -0.36 3.48 -14.69
C ALA A 33 -1.63 3.29 -13.85
N ILE A 34 -2.32 2.15 -14.01
CA ILE A 34 -3.48 1.79 -13.17
C ILE A 34 -3.08 1.73 -11.69
N VAL A 35 -1.99 1.01 -11.39
CA VAL A 35 -1.50 0.87 -10.01
C VAL A 35 -1.07 2.22 -9.43
N ALA A 36 -0.33 3.03 -10.19
CA ALA A 36 0.12 4.34 -9.72
C ALA A 36 -1.06 5.23 -9.33
N SER A 37 -2.09 5.29 -10.20
CA SER A 37 -3.31 6.05 -9.94
C SER A 37 -4.09 5.51 -8.72
N ALA A 38 -4.31 4.19 -8.67
CA ALA A 38 -5.04 3.56 -7.58
C ALA A 38 -4.32 3.71 -6.22
N ILE A 39 -3.00 3.59 -6.17
CA ILE A 39 -2.23 3.76 -4.92
C ILE A 39 -2.46 5.16 -4.35
N THR A 40 -2.46 6.19 -5.19
CA THR A 40 -2.63 7.58 -4.76
C THR A 40 -4.08 7.95 -4.46
N SER A 41 -5.04 7.09 -4.78
CA SER A 41 -6.46 7.35 -4.48
C SER A 41 -6.76 7.13 -3.00
N PRO A 42 -7.71 7.87 -2.41
CA PRO A 42 -8.11 7.69 -1.01
C PRO A 42 -8.50 6.25 -0.70
N ALA A 43 -7.96 5.71 0.39
CA ALA A 43 -8.31 4.38 0.84
C ALA A 43 -9.42 4.45 1.92
N PRO A 44 -10.40 3.52 1.91
CA PRO A 44 -11.50 3.50 2.88
C PRO A 44 -11.07 3.51 4.37
N SER A 45 -9.91 2.94 4.69
CA SER A 45 -9.39 2.92 6.06
C SER A 45 -7.86 2.70 6.08
N TYR A 46 -7.29 2.61 7.28
CA TYR A 46 -5.87 2.28 7.48
C TYR A 46 -5.58 0.78 7.57
N TYR A 47 -6.60 -0.08 7.64
CA TYR A 47 -6.46 -1.55 7.73
C TYR A 47 -5.59 -2.05 8.91
N VAL A 48 -5.56 -1.29 10.00
CA VAL A 48 -4.88 -1.61 11.27
C VAL A 48 -5.92 -1.77 12.37
N SER A 49 -5.62 -2.59 13.38
CA SER A 49 -6.49 -2.70 14.55
C SER A 49 -6.32 -1.49 15.47
N PRO A 50 -7.40 -1.06 16.18
CA PRO A 50 -7.33 0.01 17.16
C PRO A 50 -6.26 -0.24 18.24
N ASP A 51 -6.17 -1.46 18.78
CA ASP A 51 -5.18 -1.79 19.82
C ASP A 51 -3.74 -1.65 19.34
N TYR A 52 -3.47 -2.07 18.10
CA TYR A 52 -2.15 -1.95 17.53
C TYR A 52 -1.80 -0.49 17.24
N ALA A 53 -2.74 0.26 16.68
CA ALA A 53 -2.59 1.68 16.46
C ALA A 53 -2.35 2.43 17.78
N PHE A 54 -3.07 2.09 18.85
CA PHE A 54 -2.92 2.71 20.16
C PHE A 54 -1.52 2.50 20.72
N ARG A 55 -0.96 1.30 20.59
CA ARG A 55 0.43 1.01 21.01
C ARG A 55 1.44 1.87 20.27
N ILE A 56 1.29 2.01 18.95
CA ILE A 56 2.20 2.82 18.13
C ILE A 56 2.05 4.31 18.46
N MET A 57 0.82 4.81 18.59
CA MET A 57 0.55 6.20 18.94
C MET A 57 1.03 6.56 20.34
N SER A 58 0.84 5.67 21.32
CA SER A 58 1.39 5.86 22.67
C SER A 58 2.91 5.95 22.66
N SER A 59 3.58 5.08 21.90
CA SER A 59 5.05 5.12 21.74
C SER A 59 5.53 6.40 21.04
N TYR A 60 4.80 6.85 20.02
CA TYR A 60 5.11 8.06 19.28
C TYR A 60 4.94 9.32 20.14
N LEU A 61 3.82 9.47 20.84
CA LEU A 61 3.54 10.67 21.62
C LEU A 61 4.43 10.78 22.86
N ASN A 62 4.81 9.66 23.48
CA ASN A 62 5.64 9.68 24.69
C ASN A 62 7.15 9.72 24.40
N HIS A 63 7.59 9.16 23.26
CA HIS A 63 9.02 8.94 23.00
C HIS A 63 9.47 9.37 21.59
N GLY A 64 8.57 9.90 20.75
CA GLY A 64 8.88 10.28 19.37
C GLY A 64 9.17 9.09 18.44
N LYS A 65 8.83 7.86 18.83
CA LYS A 65 9.21 6.63 18.11
C LYS A 65 8.16 6.21 17.09
N LEU A 66 8.57 6.07 15.83
CA LEU A 66 7.80 5.47 14.75
C LEU A 66 8.60 4.36 14.04
N PRO A 67 7.92 3.45 13.31
CA PRO A 67 8.60 2.48 12.46
C PRO A 67 9.56 3.13 11.46
N SER A 68 10.69 2.49 11.20
CA SER A 68 11.72 3.01 10.27
C SER A 68 11.34 2.89 8.79
N ARG A 69 10.48 1.92 8.44
CA ARG A 69 10.04 1.70 7.05
C ARG A 69 9.22 2.90 6.58
N ARG A 70 9.69 3.56 5.51
CA ARG A 70 9.10 4.80 4.95
C ARG A 70 7.57 4.78 4.85
N LEU A 71 6.98 3.82 4.12
CA LEU A 71 5.52 3.75 3.95
C LEU A 71 4.76 3.60 5.27
N ALA A 72 5.27 2.77 6.18
CA ALA A 72 4.65 2.62 7.49
C ALA A 72 4.76 3.92 8.31
N ARG A 73 5.93 4.58 8.26
CA ARG A 73 6.14 5.88 8.93
C ARG A 73 5.17 6.94 8.41
N GLU A 74 5.01 7.06 7.10
CA GLU A 74 4.08 8.01 6.47
C GLU A 74 2.63 7.76 6.92
N MET A 75 2.19 6.50 6.93
CA MET A 75 0.86 6.12 7.44
C MET A 75 0.67 6.55 8.90
N TRP A 76 1.63 6.24 9.75
CA TRP A 76 1.54 6.56 11.17
C TRP A 76 1.62 8.06 11.45
N LEU A 77 2.36 8.82 10.65
CA LEU A 77 2.35 10.29 10.72
C LEU A 77 0.99 10.86 10.35
N GLU A 78 0.32 10.32 9.32
CA GLU A 78 -1.04 10.74 8.98
C GLU A 78 -2.03 10.44 10.10
N ILE A 79 -1.99 9.22 10.66
CA ILE A 79 -2.83 8.85 11.81
C ILE A 79 -2.53 9.78 12.99
N ALA A 80 -1.27 10.04 13.31
CA ALA A 80 -0.89 10.92 14.41
C ALA A 80 -1.39 12.36 14.22
N SER A 81 -1.36 12.86 12.98
CA SER A 81 -1.91 14.18 12.64
C SER A 81 -3.41 14.23 12.92
N LYS A 82 -4.17 13.22 12.47
CA LYS A 82 -5.64 13.16 12.68
C LYS A 82 -6.00 12.97 14.15
N VAL A 83 -5.29 12.10 14.87
CA VAL A 83 -5.48 11.92 16.33
C VAL A 83 -5.19 13.20 17.10
N THR A 84 -4.12 13.91 16.72
CA THR A 84 -3.75 15.18 17.36
C THR A 84 -4.78 16.26 17.09
N ARG A 85 -5.30 16.35 15.86
CA ARG A 85 -6.41 17.25 15.50
C ARG A 85 -7.64 16.95 16.37
N LEU A 86 -8.08 15.70 16.41
CA LEU A 86 -9.27 15.30 17.15
C LEU A 86 -9.15 15.58 18.65
N ARG A 87 -7.96 15.35 19.25
CA ARG A 87 -7.69 15.67 20.67
C ARG A 87 -7.54 17.16 20.93
N ARG A 88 -7.13 17.97 19.95
CA ARG A 88 -7.12 19.44 20.07
C ARG A 88 -8.54 19.99 20.07
N GLU A 89 -9.40 19.46 19.20
CA GLU A 89 -10.82 19.80 19.12
C GLU A 89 -11.60 19.28 20.34
N ASN A 90 -11.15 18.18 20.95
CA ASN A 90 -11.77 17.54 22.11
C ASN A 90 -10.73 17.26 23.22
N PRO A 91 -10.35 18.27 24.03
CA PRO A 91 -9.24 18.14 24.99
C PRO A 91 -9.42 17.06 26.06
N SER A 92 -10.66 16.74 26.45
CA SER A 92 -10.99 15.71 27.43
C SER A 92 -11.01 14.29 26.85
N MET A 93 -10.85 14.13 25.52
CA MET A 93 -10.92 12.83 24.86
C MET A 93 -9.68 11.96 25.20
N PRO A 94 -9.88 10.75 25.74
CA PRO A 94 -8.79 9.81 25.97
C PRO A 94 -8.10 9.40 24.65
N LEU A 95 -6.78 9.19 24.69
CA LEU A 95 -6.00 8.80 23.51
C LEU A 95 -6.56 7.55 22.82
N ILE A 96 -6.94 6.52 23.58
CA ILE A 96 -7.50 5.29 23.02
C ILE A 96 -8.79 5.57 22.23
N LYS A 97 -9.68 6.44 22.73
CA LYS A 97 -10.90 6.83 22.01
C LYS A 97 -10.56 7.56 20.72
N ALA A 98 -9.63 8.52 20.76
CA ALA A 98 -9.22 9.26 19.58
C ALA A 98 -8.59 8.36 18.51
N VAL A 99 -7.77 7.40 18.92
CA VAL A 99 -7.16 6.42 18.00
C VAL A 99 -8.22 5.50 17.40
N THR A 100 -9.13 4.96 18.21
CA THR A 100 -10.23 4.12 17.72
C THR A 100 -11.07 4.87 16.70
N GLU A 101 -11.47 6.11 17.01
CA GLU A 101 -12.25 6.97 16.11
C GLU A 101 -11.55 7.15 14.75
N VAL A 102 -10.28 7.54 14.75
CA VAL A 102 -9.50 7.74 13.52
C VAL A 102 -9.32 6.45 12.73
N THR A 103 -9.06 5.33 13.41
CA THR A 103 -8.83 4.06 12.69
C THR A 103 -10.10 3.41 12.16
N ALA A 104 -11.25 3.69 12.77
CA ALA A 104 -12.54 3.12 12.39
C ALA A 104 -13.29 3.98 11.36
N ASN A 105 -13.25 5.31 11.49
CA ASN A 105 -14.17 6.20 10.77
C ASN A 105 -13.48 7.13 9.76
N GLU A 106 -12.16 7.31 9.83
CA GLU A 106 -11.46 8.18 8.89
C GLU A 106 -10.88 7.40 7.71
N HIS A 107 -11.03 7.97 6.52
CA HIS A 107 -10.36 7.49 5.31
C HIS A 107 -8.86 7.75 5.40
N ALA A 108 -8.05 6.87 4.84
CA ALA A 108 -6.63 7.13 4.64
C ALA A 108 -6.43 7.94 3.35
N SER A 109 -5.46 8.85 3.33
CA SER A 109 -5.19 9.70 2.17
C SER A 109 -4.85 8.89 0.91
N ARG A 110 -4.31 7.69 1.10
CA ARG A 110 -3.88 6.78 0.03
C ARG A 110 -3.75 5.34 0.52
N PHE A 111 -3.53 4.41 -0.39
CA PHE A 111 -3.14 3.05 -0.04
C PHE A 111 -1.67 2.99 0.39
N PHE A 112 -1.41 2.68 1.66
CA PHE A 112 -0.05 2.53 2.20
C PHE A 112 0.55 1.14 1.89
N ILE A 113 0.67 0.82 0.60
CA ILE A 113 1.31 -0.40 0.08
C ILE A 113 2.42 -0.03 -0.89
N SER A 114 3.37 -0.95 -1.13
CA SER A 114 4.41 -0.71 -2.11
C SER A 114 3.92 -1.00 -3.53
N ASP A 115 4.45 -0.27 -4.52
CA ASP A 115 4.13 -0.48 -5.94
C ASP A 115 4.35 -1.93 -6.37
N GLY A 116 5.46 -2.53 -5.96
CA GLY A 116 5.76 -3.93 -6.28
C GLY A 116 4.79 -4.93 -5.64
N TYR A 117 4.21 -4.61 -4.48
CA TYR A 117 3.13 -5.42 -3.90
C TYR A 117 1.83 -5.23 -4.67
N ALA A 118 1.44 -3.99 -4.93
CA ALA A 118 0.24 -3.62 -5.67
C ALA A 118 0.20 -4.22 -7.09
N LEU A 119 1.32 -4.14 -7.82
CA LEU A 119 1.47 -4.77 -9.13
C LEU A 119 1.27 -6.28 -9.08
N ARG A 120 1.90 -6.97 -8.11
CA ARG A 120 1.73 -8.42 -7.94
C ARG A 120 0.29 -8.79 -7.60
N LEU A 121 -0.36 -7.99 -6.78
CA LEU A 121 -1.75 -8.19 -6.40
C LEU A 121 -2.68 -8.09 -7.63
N LEU A 122 -2.53 -7.03 -8.43
CA LEU A 122 -3.30 -6.86 -9.67
C LEU A 122 -3.01 -7.96 -10.69
N GLN A 123 -1.74 -8.32 -10.90
CA GLN A 123 -1.34 -9.42 -11.79
C GLN A 123 -1.90 -10.78 -11.34
N ARG A 124 -1.94 -11.04 -10.04
CA ARG A 124 -2.54 -12.27 -9.51
C ARG A 124 -4.03 -12.30 -9.78
N ARG A 125 -4.73 -11.19 -9.53
CA ARG A 125 -6.17 -11.06 -9.81
C ARG A 125 -6.47 -11.26 -11.29
N ASN A 126 -5.69 -10.66 -12.18
CA ASN A 126 -5.84 -10.80 -13.64
C ASN A 126 -5.55 -12.22 -14.14
N ARG A 127 -4.68 -12.98 -13.48
CA ARG A 127 -4.44 -14.40 -13.83
C ARG A 127 -5.56 -15.32 -13.34
N SER A 128 -6.09 -15.06 -12.16
CA SER A 128 -7.14 -15.90 -11.55
C SER A 128 -8.53 -15.62 -12.10
N SER A 129 -8.78 -14.41 -12.54
CA SER A 129 -10.04 -14.01 -13.16
C SER A 129 -9.77 -13.90 -14.65
N ARG A 130 -10.48 -14.65 -15.51
CA ARG A 130 -10.54 -14.43 -16.98
C ARG A 130 -11.16 -13.05 -17.33
N LEU A 131 -10.96 -12.03 -16.49
CA LEU A 131 -11.34 -10.65 -16.77
C LEU A 131 -10.51 -10.20 -17.97
N ALA A 132 -11.19 -9.71 -18.98
CA ALA A 132 -10.67 -9.35 -20.29
C ALA A 132 -9.70 -8.14 -20.29
N LEU A 133 -8.69 -8.14 -19.43
CA LEU A 133 -7.46 -7.38 -19.67
C LEU A 133 -6.70 -8.14 -20.76
N LYS A 134 -7.13 -7.93 -22.02
CA LYS A 134 -6.53 -8.53 -23.22
C LYS A 134 -4.99 -8.46 -23.16
N PRO A 135 -4.27 -9.45 -23.73
CA PRO A 135 -2.81 -9.59 -23.65
C PRO A 135 -2.00 -8.37 -24.13
N ASN A 136 -2.60 -7.39 -24.80
CA ASN A 136 -1.94 -6.13 -25.13
C ASN A 136 -1.52 -5.29 -23.91
N LEU A 137 -2.10 -5.56 -22.72
CA LEU A 137 -1.62 -5.02 -21.44
C LEU A 137 -0.40 -5.74 -20.87
N LEU A 138 -0.07 -6.90 -21.42
CA LEU A 138 1.13 -7.69 -21.10
C LEU A 138 2.29 -7.39 -22.07
N SER A 139 2.12 -6.49 -23.03
CA SER A 139 3.21 -6.12 -23.94
C SER A 139 4.29 -5.37 -23.18
N TRP A 140 5.43 -6.04 -23.03
CA TRP A 140 6.64 -5.49 -22.43
C TRP A 140 7.25 -4.48 -23.42
N HIS A 141 6.83 -3.23 -23.34
CA HIS A 141 7.67 -2.13 -23.79
C HIS A 141 8.23 -1.44 -22.54
N ASP A 142 9.25 -2.07 -21.96
CA ASP A 142 10.38 -1.32 -21.42
C ASP A 142 11.56 -2.23 -21.10
N GLY A 143 12.75 -1.72 -21.39
CA GLY A 143 14.01 -2.39 -21.14
C GLY A 143 14.17 -2.80 -19.67
N GLY A 144 14.67 -4.03 -19.49
CA GLY A 144 15.26 -4.49 -18.25
C GLY A 144 14.27 -4.86 -17.14
N ASN A 145 14.14 -6.16 -16.86
CA ASN A 145 13.51 -6.68 -15.65
C ASN A 145 14.46 -6.45 -14.44
N PRO A 146 14.18 -5.52 -13.50
CA PRO A 146 15.07 -5.27 -12.37
C PRO A 146 15.03 -6.38 -11.29
N PHE A 147 14.21 -7.43 -11.48
CA PHE A 147 14.04 -8.51 -10.51
C PHE A 147 14.47 -9.89 -11.01
N ARG A 148 15.08 -9.99 -12.20
CA ARG A 148 15.90 -11.18 -12.52
C ARG A 148 17.14 -11.11 -11.64
N ARG A 149 17.16 -11.86 -10.55
CA ARG A 149 18.40 -12.19 -9.86
C ARG A 149 19.29 -12.89 -10.89
N SER A 150 20.36 -12.23 -11.31
CA SER A 150 21.41 -12.86 -12.11
C SER A 150 21.89 -14.12 -11.37
N PRO A 151 22.00 -15.27 -12.05
CA PRO A 151 22.68 -16.41 -11.48
C PRO A 151 24.08 -15.96 -11.07
N ARG A 152 24.42 -16.12 -9.78
CA ARG A 152 25.79 -15.88 -9.30
C ARG A 152 26.72 -16.74 -10.15
N HIS A 153 27.52 -16.10 -11.00
CA HIS A 153 28.67 -16.77 -11.61
C HIS A 153 29.64 -17.11 -10.48
N ILE A 154 29.69 -18.39 -10.11
CA ILE A 154 30.78 -18.93 -9.30
C ILE A 154 32.00 -18.92 -10.23
N ARG A 155 32.88 -17.92 -10.06
CA ARG A 155 34.23 -17.98 -10.61
C ARG A 155 35.03 -18.91 -9.71
N HIS A 156 35.32 -20.13 -10.17
CA HIS A 156 36.46 -20.88 -9.67
C HIS A 156 37.68 -20.51 -10.52
N THR A 157 38.54 -19.66 -9.96
CA THR A 157 39.89 -19.42 -10.47
C THR A 157 40.87 -20.41 -9.81
N ARG A 158 41.45 -21.27 -10.65
CA ARG A 158 42.83 -21.85 -10.73
C ARG A 158 43.59 -22.31 -9.48
N GLN A 159 44.20 -23.50 -9.60
CA GLN A 159 45.65 -23.83 -9.60
C GLN A 159 45.77 -25.37 -9.66
N SER A 160 46.37 -26.04 -10.66
CA SER A 160 47.80 -26.11 -11.03
C SER A 160 48.72 -26.43 -9.86
N ASP A 161 48.94 -27.73 -9.63
CA ASP A 161 50.25 -28.39 -9.51
C ASP A 161 50.10 -29.87 -9.92
#